data_AF-A0AAV4P514-F1
#
_entry.id   AF-A0AAV4P514-F1
#
_cell.length_a   1.000
_cell.length_b   1.000
_cell.length_c   1.000
_cell.angle_alpha   90.00
_cell.angle_beta   90.00
_cell.angle_gamma   90.00
#
_symmetry.space_group_name_H-M   'P 1'
#
loop_
_entity.id
_entity.type
_entity.pdbx_description
1 polymer ?
#
loop_
_entity_poly.entity_id
_entity_poly.type
_entity_poly.pdbx_seq_one_letter_code
_entity_poly.pdbx_strand_id
1 'polypeptide(L)'
;MEFSKATQQAALHNLTLEHKQFTHIIKYLVKKLPVISDDQLIQIIHYLCLWKSSSKSTSPNYKLLWNALDYECVRRISNWDLNRKLLVADYWFYLRLSRISQFNRTLILDLIDNLSLLSDSQVIQLMFFINLQRNVSPNQMRNLEKKLTTVIQKVSIEEIGIICLSFFKTESYITDFNTICSIMDQFCKGLSKTNELTIVAILKFLKKSIHKERIDSYIPLLNKCMLHIQNWNNFTSIHLALLATECHIYYPSLLNTVTEKFAEKIESVRIKDFSKLLQCLSHFNHFPESKFHKLFSDEVFKKSREEEIQLYPDSLLTATLYYAYLGYYDYRLLKAILAPAFKNHCNRLKPNNKVTFAELDYCVNIECKDYLGPRLNKEELRVLENRRGNISKDFLKGKSMMARIMQEMYDVLAETLNGKENIFIHHILPHMYSPDIIVRLTPNPEPLSSLYSSFPPECILTPPSNEVWACFVVIPATLDHNTRRVVGISKMKIRQLEKIGYKVSVCSYYEFPRSHIVKMKYIKEKLDCLKNSCTSVTCGNKIIQ
;
A
#
# COMPACT_ATOMS: atom_id res chain seq x y z
N MET A 1 34.33 -5.90 -37.37
CA MET A 1 33.93 -5.73 -38.80
C MET A 1 32.77 -6.65 -39.19
N GLU A 2 32.77 -7.94 -38.84
CA GLU A 2 31.66 -8.87 -39.19
C GLU A 2 30.34 -8.59 -38.47
N PHE A 3 30.35 -8.22 -37.18
CA PHE A 3 29.11 -7.93 -36.44
C PHE A 3 28.38 -6.67 -36.96
N SER A 4 29.12 -5.69 -37.47
CA SER A 4 28.55 -4.50 -38.14
C SER A 4 27.79 -4.90 -39.41
N LYS A 5 28.39 -5.75 -40.26
CA LYS A 5 27.73 -6.30 -41.46
C LYS A 5 26.48 -7.11 -41.10
N ALA A 6 26.56 -7.95 -40.06
CA ALA A 6 25.42 -8.70 -39.56
C ALA A 6 24.30 -7.79 -39.03
N THR A 7 24.66 -6.70 -38.36
CA THR A 7 23.71 -5.68 -37.87
C THR A 7 23.00 -4.99 -39.04
N GLN A 8 23.73 -4.60 -40.08
CA GLN A 8 23.15 -4.00 -41.29
C GLN A 8 22.19 -4.98 -41.98
N GLN A 9 22.60 -6.24 -42.17
CA GLN A 9 21.76 -7.28 -42.76
C GLN A 9 20.49 -7.52 -41.92
N ALA A 10 20.62 -7.59 -40.59
CA ALA A 10 19.48 -7.77 -39.70
C ALA A 10 18.50 -6.60 -39.76
N ALA A 11 19.01 -5.36 -39.84
CA ALA A 11 18.18 -4.17 -40.00
C ALA A 11 17.42 -4.18 -41.33
N LEU A 12 18.09 -4.50 -42.45
CA LEU A 12 17.48 -4.58 -43.78
C LEU A 12 16.34 -5.61 -43.85
N HIS A 13 16.49 -6.74 -43.16
CA HIS A 13 15.52 -7.84 -43.20
C HIS A 13 14.63 -7.92 -41.95
N ASN A 14 14.67 -6.91 -41.07
CA ASN A 14 13.89 -6.85 -39.83
C ASN A 14 14.02 -8.11 -38.93
N LEU A 15 15.25 -8.64 -38.85
CA LEU A 15 15.58 -9.88 -38.13
C LEU A 15 15.99 -9.60 -36.68
N THR A 16 15.75 -10.57 -35.81
CA THR A 16 16.28 -10.57 -34.44
C THR A 16 17.58 -11.37 -34.35
N LEU A 17 18.30 -11.23 -33.23
CA LEU A 17 19.50 -12.03 -32.93
C LEU A 17 19.22 -13.54 -32.84
N GLU A 18 17.96 -13.94 -32.65
CA GLU A 18 17.57 -15.34 -32.54
C GLU A 18 17.49 -16.04 -33.90
N HIS A 19 17.61 -15.32 -35.01
CA HIS A 19 17.67 -15.95 -36.32
C HIS A 19 18.91 -16.85 -36.42
N LYS A 20 18.72 -18.12 -36.84
CA LYS A 20 19.75 -19.18 -36.80
C LYS A 20 21.08 -18.76 -37.44
N GLN A 21 21.01 -18.00 -38.53
CA GLN A 21 22.18 -17.49 -39.26
C GLN A 21 23.16 -16.68 -38.40
N PHE A 22 22.68 -16.06 -37.31
CA PHE A 22 23.52 -15.24 -36.43
C PHE A 22 24.13 -16.01 -35.25
N THR A 23 23.76 -17.28 -35.06
CA THR A 23 24.23 -18.07 -33.91
C THR A 23 25.74 -18.25 -33.91
N HIS A 24 26.34 -18.55 -35.07
CA HIS A 24 27.78 -18.76 -35.17
C HIS A 24 28.57 -17.47 -34.94
N ILE A 25 28.14 -16.35 -35.54
CA ILE A 25 28.81 -15.06 -35.35
C ILE A 25 28.70 -14.59 -33.90
N ILE A 26 27.58 -14.79 -33.21
CA ILE A 26 27.42 -14.43 -31.79
C ILE A 26 28.37 -15.25 -30.91
N LYS A 27 28.43 -16.58 -31.11
CA LYS A 27 29.35 -17.45 -30.36
C LYS A 27 30.82 -17.07 -30.61
N TYR A 28 31.18 -16.75 -31.84
CA TYR A 28 32.52 -16.29 -32.18
C TYR A 28 32.84 -14.93 -31.55
N LEU A 29 31.92 -13.98 -31.63
CA LEU A 29 32.05 -12.65 -31.05
C LEU A 29 32.29 -12.72 -29.54
N VAL A 30 31.48 -13.50 -28.83
CA VAL A 30 31.61 -13.72 -27.38
C VAL A 30 33.00 -14.23 -27.00
N LYS A 31 33.57 -15.16 -27.77
CA LYS A 31 34.94 -15.66 -27.54
C LYS A 31 36.03 -14.61 -27.79
N LYS A 32 35.76 -13.61 -28.63
CA LYS A 32 36.71 -12.53 -28.96
C LYS A 32 36.61 -11.32 -28.03
N LEU A 33 35.50 -11.16 -27.30
CA LEU A 33 35.30 -10.03 -26.39
C LEU A 33 36.47 -9.80 -25.41
N PRO A 34 37.16 -10.81 -24.83
CA PRO A 34 38.25 -10.57 -23.89
C PRO A 34 39.49 -9.85 -24.47
N VAL A 35 39.69 -9.90 -25.79
CA VAL A 35 40.91 -9.43 -26.48
C VAL A 35 40.69 -8.19 -27.35
N ILE A 36 39.46 -7.71 -27.50
CA ILE A 36 39.16 -6.48 -28.25
C ILE A 36 39.39 -5.23 -27.39
N SER A 37 39.60 -4.09 -28.06
CA SER A 37 39.73 -2.79 -27.37
C SER A 37 38.41 -2.33 -26.76
N ASP A 38 38.48 -1.34 -25.88
CA ASP A 38 37.30 -0.75 -25.22
C ASP A 38 36.38 -0.08 -26.23
N ASP A 39 36.93 0.65 -27.20
CA ASP A 39 36.11 1.29 -28.23
C ASP A 39 35.41 0.24 -29.11
N GLN A 40 36.06 -0.89 -29.39
CA GLN A 40 35.43 -2.01 -30.10
C GLN A 40 34.32 -2.66 -29.27
N LEU A 41 34.51 -2.81 -27.95
CA LEU A 41 33.49 -3.34 -27.04
C LEU A 41 32.25 -2.43 -27.03
N ILE A 42 32.46 -1.13 -26.85
CA ILE A 42 31.41 -0.11 -26.84
C ILE A 42 30.70 -0.06 -28.19
N GLN A 43 31.44 -0.14 -29.30
CA GLN A 43 30.88 -0.19 -30.64
C GLN A 43 29.96 -1.41 -30.85
N ILE A 44 30.30 -2.57 -30.27
CA ILE A 44 29.44 -3.76 -30.32
C ILE A 44 28.16 -3.55 -29.53
N ILE A 45 28.23 -2.94 -28.34
CA ILE A 45 27.04 -2.59 -27.54
C ILE A 45 26.16 -1.61 -28.30
N HIS A 46 26.76 -0.58 -28.91
CA HIS A 46 26.04 0.35 -29.77
C HIS A 46 25.33 -0.36 -30.92
N TYR A 47 26.02 -1.27 -31.62
CA TYR A 47 25.39 -2.06 -32.67
C TYR A 47 24.25 -2.92 -32.14
N LEU A 48 24.40 -3.53 -30.96
CA LEU A 48 23.35 -4.31 -30.32
C LEU A 48 22.07 -3.49 -30.11
N CYS A 49 22.18 -2.20 -29.79
CA CYS A 49 21.04 -1.29 -29.68
C CYS A 49 20.27 -1.12 -31.00
N LEU A 50 20.90 -1.32 -32.15
CA LEU A 50 20.26 -1.17 -33.47
C LEU A 50 19.47 -2.41 -33.90
N TRP A 51 19.58 -3.52 -33.16
CA TRP A 51 18.84 -4.75 -33.48
C TRP A 51 17.37 -4.65 -33.05
N LYS A 52 16.50 -5.31 -33.82
CA LYS A 52 15.11 -5.53 -33.40
C LYS A 52 15.07 -6.22 -32.03
N SER A 53 14.25 -5.70 -31.12
CA SER A 53 14.13 -6.23 -29.77
C SER A 53 13.79 -7.72 -29.77
N SER A 54 14.54 -8.50 -29.00
CA SER A 54 14.20 -9.89 -28.72
C SER A 54 12.95 -9.96 -27.85
N SER A 55 12.19 -11.06 -27.97
CA SER A 55 10.93 -11.25 -27.23
C SER A 55 11.12 -11.24 -25.71
N LYS A 56 12.27 -11.72 -25.22
CA LYS A 56 12.65 -11.72 -23.80
C LYS A 56 14.14 -11.42 -23.65
N SER A 57 14.54 -10.87 -22.50
CA SER A 57 15.97 -10.74 -22.14
C SER A 57 16.67 -12.08 -21.96
N THR A 58 15.90 -13.17 -21.85
CA THR A 58 16.38 -14.54 -21.72
C THR A 58 16.49 -15.31 -23.03
N SER A 59 16.15 -14.69 -24.17
CA SER A 59 16.28 -15.35 -25.48
C SER A 59 17.74 -15.78 -25.71
N PRO A 60 18.00 -17.00 -26.21
CA PRO A 60 19.33 -17.63 -26.14
C PRO A 60 20.48 -16.80 -26.69
N ASN A 61 20.37 -16.34 -27.93
CA ASN A 61 21.45 -15.59 -28.60
C ASN A 61 21.61 -14.20 -27.99
N TYR A 62 20.50 -13.52 -27.71
CA TYR A 62 20.52 -12.22 -27.05
C TYR A 62 21.14 -12.30 -25.65
N LYS A 63 20.70 -13.26 -24.82
CA LYS A 63 21.21 -13.50 -23.47
C LYS A 63 22.68 -13.82 -23.45
N LEU A 64 23.12 -14.70 -24.36
CA LEU A 64 24.52 -15.06 -24.48
C LEU A 64 25.39 -13.82 -24.76
N LEU A 65 24.98 -12.98 -25.70
CA LEU A 65 25.75 -11.79 -26.08
C LEU A 65 25.75 -10.71 -24.98
N TRP A 66 24.58 -10.31 -24.49
CA TRP A 66 24.52 -9.21 -23.53
C TRP A 66 25.18 -9.56 -22.20
N ASN A 67 25.08 -10.82 -21.73
CA ASN A 67 25.80 -11.27 -20.53
C ASN A 67 27.32 -11.15 -20.69
N ALA A 68 27.85 -11.55 -21.85
CA ALA A 68 29.29 -11.51 -22.09
C ALA A 68 29.81 -10.07 -22.21
N LEU A 69 29.02 -9.19 -22.82
CA LEU A 69 29.31 -7.76 -22.87
C LEU A 69 29.28 -7.14 -21.46
N ASP A 70 28.25 -7.41 -20.66
CA ASP A 70 28.13 -6.92 -19.28
C ASP A 70 29.30 -7.38 -18.41
N TYR A 71 29.72 -8.65 -18.54
CA TYR A 71 30.89 -9.20 -17.86
C TYR A 71 32.19 -8.45 -18.22
N GLU A 72 32.44 -8.21 -19.51
CA GLU A 72 33.62 -7.47 -19.94
C GLU A 72 33.58 -5.99 -19.52
N CYS A 73 32.40 -5.36 -19.53
CA CYS A 73 32.24 -4.01 -19.00
C CYS A 73 32.60 -3.94 -17.50
N VAL A 74 32.14 -4.91 -16.69
CA VAL A 74 32.49 -4.98 -15.26
C VAL A 74 34.00 -5.15 -15.06
N ARG A 75 34.66 -6.01 -15.86
CA ARG A 75 36.10 -6.25 -15.75
C ARG A 75 36.94 -5.01 -16.02
N ARG A 76 36.44 -4.08 -16.84
CA ARG A 76 37.20 -2.94 -17.36
C ARG A 76 36.80 -1.59 -16.75
N ILE A 77 35.70 -1.54 -16.00
CA ILE A 77 35.11 -0.30 -15.48
C ILE A 77 36.10 0.57 -14.69
N SER A 78 37.03 -0.03 -13.95
CA SER A 78 38.03 0.71 -13.15
C SER A 78 38.99 1.55 -14.01
N ASN A 79 39.17 1.19 -15.28
CA ASN A 79 40.10 1.84 -16.21
C ASN A 79 39.40 2.89 -17.09
N TRP A 80 38.09 3.07 -16.94
CA TRP A 80 37.32 4.01 -17.74
C TRP A 80 37.16 5.34 -17.03
N ASP A 81 37.23 6.42 -17.81
CA ASP A 81 36.77 7.72 -17.35
C ASP A 81 35.25 7.73 -17.14
N LEU A 82 34.77 8.75 -16.43
CA LEU A 82 33.36 8.87 -16.08
C LEU A 82 32.44 9.00 -17.31
N ASN A 83 32.85 9.70 -18.36
CA ASN A 83 32.02 9.87 -19.56
C ASN A 83 31.79 8.53 -20.25
N ARG A 84 32.85 7.73 -20.37
CA ARG A 84 32.76 6.37 -20.92
C ARG A 84 31.87 5.47 -20.06
N LYS A 85 32.00 5.53 -18.72
CA LYS A 85 31.15 4.78 -17.79
C LYS A 85 29.67 5.11 -17.99
N LEU A 86 29.33 6.39 -18.06
CA LEU A 86 27.96 6.88 -18.22
C LEU A 86 27.37 6.53 -19.59
N LEU A 87 28.16 6.66 -20.66
CA LEU A 87 27.75 6.25 -22.01
C LEU A 87 27.34 4.77 -22.08
N VAL A 88 28.14 3.89 -21.45
CA VAL A 88 27.82 2.45 -21.42
C VAL A 88 26.55 2.18 -20.61
N ALA A 89 26.31 2.92 -19.53
CA ALA A 89 25.08 2.82 -18.76
C ALA A 89 23.84 3.26 -19.56
N ASP A 90 23.98 4.28 -20.41
CA ASP A 90 22.93 4.73 -21.33
C ASP A 90 22.59 3.66 -22.37
N TYR A 91 23.60 2.94 -22.89
CA TYR A 91 23.32 1.79 -23.75
C TYR A 91 22.56 0.67 -23.02
N TRP A 92 22.89 0.37 -21.77
CA TRP A 92 22.12 -0.61 -21.00
C TRP A 92 20.69 -0.17 -20.73
N PHE A 93 20.46 1.14 -20.59
CA PHE A 93 19.12 1.71 -20.52
C PHE A 93 18.37 1.52 -21.84
N TYR A 94 18.99 1.84 -22.97
CA TYR A 94 18.39 1.66 -24.30
C TYR A 94 18.03 0.18 -24.58
N LEU A 95 18.89 -0.74 -24.16
CA LEU A 95 18.67 -2.19 -24.26
C LEU A 95 17.62 -2.72 -23.26
N ARG A 96 17.11 -1.87 -22.34
CA ARG A 96 16.20 -2.26 -21.24
C ARG A 96 16.80 -3.32 -20.31
N LEU A 97 18.12 -3.31 -20.15
CA LEU A 97 18.89 -4.26 -19.33
C LEU A 97 19.42 -3.64 -18.03
N SER A 98 19.23 -2.34 -17.80
CA SER A 98 19.75 -1.64 -16.60
C SER A 98 19.41 -2.30 -15.27
N ARG A 99 18.26 -2.98 -15.17
CA ARG A 99 17.79 -3.67 -13.95
C ARG A 99 18.53 -4.98 -13.64
N ILE A 100 19.14 -5.60 -14.64
CA ILE A 100 19.79 -6.91 -14.52
C ILE A 100 21.29 -6.88 -14.84
N SER A 101 21.79 -5.75 -15.36
CA SER A 101 23.21 -5.52 -15.61
C SER A 101 24.01 -5.42 -14.31
N GLN A 102 25.09 -6.19 -14.23
CA GLN A 102 26.09 -6.08 -13.18
C GLN A 102 26.95 -4.83 -13.38
N PHE A 103 27.22 -4.43 -14.62
CA PHE A 103 27.93 -3.18 -14.89
C PHE A 103 27.21 -1.99 -14.25
N ASN A 104 25.89 -1.84 -14.46
CA ASN A 104 25.13 -0.75 -13.84
C ASN A 104 25.13 -0.84 -12.31
N ARG A 105 25.13 -2.05 -11.74
CA ARG A 105 25.27 -2.22 -10.29
C ARG A 105 26.62 -1.71 -9.79
N THR A 106 27.70 -2.13 -10.43
CA THR A 106 29.07 -1.74 -10.06
C THR A 106 29.27 -0.23 -10.25
N LEU A 107 28.76 0.34 -11.35
CA LEU A 107 28.81 1.77 -11.59
C LEU A 107 28.08 2.56 -10.50
N ILE A 108 26.87 2.16 -10.11
CA ILE A 108 26.12 2.85 -9.05
C ILE A 108 26.91 2.87 -7.74
N LEU A 109 27.55 1.75 -7.37
CA LEU A 109 28.38 1.67 -6.17
C LEU A 109 29.59 2.60 -6.26
N ASP A 110 30.34 2.55 -7.37
CA ASP A 110 31.50 3.41 -7.64
C ASP A 110 31.14 4.90 -7.57
N LEU A 111 29.99 5.30 -8.12
CA LEU A 111 29.51 6.69 -8.09
C LEU A 111 29.07 7.13 -6.69
N ILE A 112 28.47 6.23 -5.90
CA ILE A 112 28.09 6.54 -4.51
C ILE A 112 29.34 6.71 -3.64
N ASP A 113 30.36 5.88 -3.83
CA ASP A 113 31.61 5.97 -3.07
C ASP A 113 32.41 7.24 -3.42
N ASN A 114 32.22 7.77 -4.63
CA ASN A 114 32.86 9.00 -5.12
C ASN A 114 31.91 10.22 -5.19
N LEU A 115 30.85 10.23 -4.38
CA LEU A 115 29.75 11.21 -4.49
C LEU A 115 30.19 12.69 -4.37
N SER A 116 31.26 12.96 -3.62
CA SER A 116 31.79 14.32 -3.46
C SER A 116 32.37 14.91 -4.75
N LEU A 117 32.81 14.05 -5.67
CA LEU A 117 33.41 14.43 -6.96
C LEU A 117 32.37 14.67 -8.06
N LEU A 118 31.11 14.27 -7.82
CA LEU A 118 30.05 14.40 -8.82
C LEU A 118 29.48 15.82 -8.85
N SER A 119 29.29 16.33 -10.07
CA SER A 119 28.51 17.53 -10.34
C SER A 119 27.02 17.31 -10.05
N ASP A 120 26.26 18.39 -9.89
CA ASP A 120 24.82 18.30 -9.59
C ASP A 120 24.07 17.47 -10.67
N SER A 121 24.36 17.68 -11.96
CA SER A 121 23.77 16.89 -13.06
C SER A 121 24.18 15.41 -13.02
N GLN A 122 25.42 15.10 -12.63
CA GLN A 122 25.88 13.71 -12.49
C GLN A 122 25.22 13.01 -11.30
N VAL A 123 24.92 13.74 -10.22
CA VAL A 123 24.11 13.23 -9.11
C VAL A 123 22.70 12.89 -9.60
N ILE A 124 22.08 13.73 -10.43
CA ILE A 124 20.76 13.40 -11.02
C ILE A 124 20.84 12.14 -11.89
N GLN A 125 21.87 12.01 -12.72
CA GLN A 125 22.05 10.82 -13.55
C GLN A 125 22.28 9.55 -12.70
N LEU A 126 23.02 9.66 -11.60
CA LEU A 126 23.13 8.58 -10.62
C LEU A 126 21.74 8.20 -10.05
N MET A 127 20.92 9.16 -9.64
CA MET A 127 19.57 8.90 -9.14
C MET A 127 18.67 8.25 -10.22
N PHE A 128 18.84 8.62 -11.49
CA PHE A 128 18.18 7.97 -12.61
C PHE A 128 18.58 6.48 -12.74
N PHE A 129 19.87 6.16 -12.67
CA PHE A 129 20.33 4.77 -12.72
C PHE A 129 19.89 3.96 -11.49
N ILE A 130 19.90 4.57 -10.30
CA ILE A 130 19.35 3.95 -9.08
C ILE A 130 17.88 3.59 -9.24
N ASN A 131 17.08 4.50 -9.81
CA ASN A 131 15.67 4.27 -10.15
C ASN A 131 15.47 3.06 -11.08
N LEU A 132 16.35 2.87 -12.07
CA LEU A 132 16.29 1.73 -12.98
C LEU A 132 16.69 0.42 -12.29
N GLN A 133 17.77 0.45 -11.49
CA GLN A 133 18.32 -0.74 -10.84
C GLN A 133 17.47 -1.21 -9.64
N ARG A 134 16.95 -0.26 -8.85
CA ARG A 134 16.17 -0.47 -7.63
C ARG A 134 16.86 -1.30 -6.54
N ASN A 135 18.19 -1.39 -6.59
CA ASN A 135 18.97 -2.20 -5.65
C ASN A 135 20.13 -1.37 -5.10
N VAL A 136 19.85 -0.63 -4.03
CA VAL A 136 20.81 0.16 -3.27
C VAL A 136 20.47 -0.01 -1.79
N SER A 137 21.49 -0.14 -0.93
CA SER A 137 21.26 -0.34 0.50
C SER A 137 20.71 0.93 1.18
N PRO A 138 19.93 0.82 2.27
CA PRO A 138 19.45 1.98 3.01
C PRO A 138 20.57 2.93 3.48
N ASN A 139 21.74 2.39 3.86
CA ASN A 139 22.88 3.21 4.30
C ASN A 139 23.44 4.06 3.16
N GLN A 140 23.53 3.50 1.96
CA GLN A 140 23.97 4.24 0.76
C GLN A 140 22.97 5.34 0.37
N MET A 141 21.67 5.06 0.47
CA MET A 141 20.63 6.08 0.24
C MET A 141 20.73 7.25 1.24
N ARG A 142 21.12 7.00 2.50
CA ARG A 142 21.35 8.07 3.50
C ARG A 142 22.56 8.94 3.16
N ASN A 143 23.61 8.36 2.58
CA ASN A 143 24.77 9.15 2.13
C ASN A 143 24.38 10.08 0.98
N LEU A 144 23.54 9.59 0.05
CA LEU A 144 23.00 10.38 -1.05
C LEU A 144 22.12 11.53 -0.54
N GLU A 145 21.27 11.28 0.45
CA GLU A 145 20.40 12.29 1.05
C GLU A 145 21.15 13.58 1.43
N LYS A 146 22.30 13.45 2.10
CA LYS A 146 23.12 14.61 2.53
C LYS A 146 23.57 15.48 1.36
N LYS A 147 24.00 14.86 0.24
CA LYS A 147 24.38 15.60 -0.98
C LYS A 147 23.14 16.25 -1.61
N LEU A 148 22.04 15.51 -1.66
CA LEU A 148 20.80 15.94 -2.31
C LEU A 148 20.15 17.17 -1.66
N THR A 149 20.32 17.39 -0.36
CA THR A 149 19.84 18.61 0.32
C THR A 149 20.31 19.89 -0.38
N THR A 150 21.54 19.90 -0.91
CA THR A 150 22.09 21.06 -1.65
C THR A 150 21.76 21.05 -3.14
N VAL A 151 21.60 19.86 -3.73
CA VAL A 151 21.27 19.70 -5.16
C VAL A 151 19.82 20.11 -5.44
N ILE A 152 18.88 19.74 -4.56
CA ILE A 152 17.44 19.93 -4.77
C ILE A 152 17.08 21.38 -5.07
N GLN A 153 17.77 22.35 -4.46
CA GLN A 153 17.48 23.78 -4.64
C GLN A 153 17.88 24.33 -6.02
N LYS A 154 18.67 23.59 -6.80
CA LYS A 154 19.29 24.06 -8.05
C LYS A 154 18.78 23.37 -9.31
N VAL A 155 18.01 22.30 -9.15
CA VAL A 155 17.57 21.44 -10.26
C VAL A 155 16.12 21.70 -10.62
N SER A 156 15.73 21.29 -11.82
CA SER A 156 14.36 21.42 -12.32
C SER A 156 13.39 20.51 -11.57
N ILE A 157 12.09 20.78 -11.70
CA ILE A 157 11.04 19.96 -11.08
C ILE A 157 11.03 18.54 -11.66
N GLU A 158 11.36 18.37 -12.94
CA GLU A 158 11.53 17.07 -13.58
C GLU A 158 12.65 16.25 -12.94
N GLU A 159 13.79 16.88 -12.64
CA GLU A 159 14.92 16.24 -11.98
C GLU A 159 14.61 15.90 -10.51
N ILE A 160 13.86 16.76 -9.81
CA ILE A 160 13.28 16.43 -8.50
C ILE A 160 12.36 15.20 -8.62
N GLY A 161 11.58 15.10 -9.69
CA GLY A 161 10.79 13.92 -10.02
C GLY A 161 11.63 12.65 -10.12
N ILE A 162 12.81 12.71 -10.77
CA ILE A 162 13.75 11.59 -10.86
C ILE A 162 14.25 11.18 -9.47
N ILE A 163 14.65 12.16 -8.65
CA ILE A 163 15.08 11.93 -7.26
C ILE A 163 13.95 11.25 -6.48
N CYS A 164 12.75 11.82 -6.48
CA CYS A 164 11.59 11.28 -5.77
C CYS A 164 11.26 9.85 -6.22
N LEU A 165 11.30 9.59 -7.53
CA LEU A 165 11.01 8.27 -8.09
C LEU A 165 12.05 7.23 -7.68
N SER A 166 13.31 7.62 -7.56
CA SER A 166 14.39 6.72 -7.12
C SER A 166 14.16 6.26 -5.67
N PHE A 167 13.95 7.18 -4.72
CA PHE A 167 13.63 6.85 -3.32
C PHE A 167 12.40 5.94 -3.22
N PHE A 168 11.33 6.27 -3.95
CA PHE A 168 10.14 5.44 -3.97
C PHE A 168 10.42 4.00 -4.47
N LYS A 169 11.23 3.85 -5.52
CA LYS A 169 11.52 2.54 -6.14
C LYS A 169 12.56 1.72 -5.39
N THR A 170 13.43 2.35 -4.60
CA THR A 170 14.35 1.68 -3.66
C THR A 170 13.72 1.45 -2.28
N GLU A 171 12.45 1.81 -2.11
CA GLU A 171 11.72 1.71 -0.85
C GLU A 171 12.38 2.46 0.32
N SER A 172 13.18 3.48 0.01
CA SER A 172 13.83 4.37 0.98
C SER A 172 13.04 5.66 1.17
N TYR A 173 13.45 6.47 2.14
CA TYR A 173 12.82 7.76 2.48
C TYR A 173 13.90 8.78 2.82
N ILE A 174 13.56 10.06 2.71
CA ILE A 174 14.39 11.17 3.21
C ILE A 174 14.00 11.40 4.67
N THR A 175 15.00 11.55 5.53
CA THR A 175 14.85 11.81 6.97
C THR A 175 14.89 13.30 7.32
N ASP A 176 15.58 14.12 6.52
CA ASP A 176 15.61 15.56 6.72
C ASP A 176 14.31 16.22 6.22
N PHE A 177 13.51 16.70 7.17
CA PHE A 177 12.24 17.36 6.85
C PHE A 177 12.43 18.67 6.09
N ASN A 178 13.54 19.39 6.24
CA ASN A 178 13.79 20.62 5.49
C ASN A 178 13.97 20.36 4.00
N THR A 179 14.65 19.25 3.66
CA THR A 179 14.75 18.76 2.29
C THR A 179 13.36 18.43 1.72
N ILE A 180 12.49 17.78 2.50
CA ILE A 180 11.10 17.50 2.10
C ILE A 180 10.32 18.80 1.87
N CYS A 181 10.40 19.78 2.77
CA CYS A 181 9.79 21.09 2.60
C CYS A 181 10.27 21.77 1.31
N SER A 182 11.57 21.72 1.02
CA SER A 182 12.15 22.29 -0.20
C SER A 182 11.58 21.64 -1.47
N ILE A 183 11.35 20.31 -1.44
CA ILE A 183 10.67 19.60 -2.53
C ILE A 183 9.21 20.05 -2.65
N MET A 184 8.48 20.14 -1.52
CA MET A 184 7.08 20.57 -1.50
C MET A 184 6.90 22.00 -2.03
N ASP A 185 7.80 22.91 -1.68
CA ASP A 185 7.78 24.30 -2.12
C ASP A 185 8.03 24.43 -3.63
N GLN A 186 9.04 23.73 -4.14
CA GLN A 186 9.34 23.73 -5.58
C GLN A 186 8.22 23.07 -6.38
N PHE A 187 7.70 21.95 -5.87
CA PHE A 187 6.53 21.30 -6.45
C PHE A 187 5.35 22.26 -6.52
N CYS A 188 5.00 22.91 -5.41
CA CYS A 188 3.96 23.93 -5.35
C CYS A 188 4.18 25.09 -6.32
N LYS A 189 5.42 25.52 -6.57
CA LYS A 189 5.75 26.60 -7.52
C LYS A 189 5.62 26.14 -8.99
N GLY A 190 5.96 24.89 -9.28
CA GLY A 190 5.97 24.32 -10.64
C GLY A 190 4.68 23.61 -11.09
N LEU A 191 3.69 23.43 -10.20
CA LEU A 191 2.48 22.61 -10.41
C LEU A 191 1.80 22.80 -11.79
N SER A 192 1.66 24.04 -12.27
CA SER A 192 0.94 24.35 -13.51
C SER A 192 1.64 23.91 -14.79
N LYS A 193 2.96 23.72 -14.76
CA LYS A 193 3.80 23.36 -15.92
C LYS A 193 4.36 21.94 -15.85
N THR A 194 4.21 21.30 -14.71
CA THR A 194 4.82 19.99 -14.44
C THR A 194 4.04 18.87 -15.14
N ASN A 195 4.74 17.97 -15.82
CA ASN A 195 4.09 16.80 -16.43
C ASN A 195 3.58 15.80 -15.37
N GLU A 196 2.56 15.03 -15.71
CA GLU A 196 1.88 14.14 -14.78
C GLU A 196 2.76 13.02 -14.20
N LEU A 197 3.77 12.54 -14.94
CA LEU A 197 4.69 11.51 -14.45
C LEU A 197 5.55 12.05 -13.31
N THR A 198 6.04 13.27 -13.44
CA THR A 198 6.78 13.99 -12.39
C THR A 198 5.90 14.22 -11.18
N ILE A 199 4.66 14.69 -11.37
CA ILE A 199 3.67 14.89 -10.29
C ILE A 199 3.49 13.59 -9.50
N VAL A 200 3.20 12.48 -10.20
CA VAL A 200 2.99 11.19 -9.55
C VAL A 200 4.24 10.70 -8.81
N ALA A 201 5.43 10.91 -9.37
CA ALA A 201 6.68 10.54 -8.70
C ALA A 201 6.85 11.28 -7.36
N ILE A 202 6.60 12.59 -7.35
CA ILE A 202 6.68 13.42 -6.15
C ILE A 202 5.61 13.00 -5.13
N LEU A 203 4.34 12.84 -5.55
CA LEU A 203 3.26 12.43 -4.63
C LEU A 203 3.52 11.06 -3.99
N LYS A 204 4.07 10.09 -4.74
CA LYS A 204 4.46 8.77 -4.22
C LYS A 204 5.59 8.88 -3.20
N PHE A 205 6.59 9.70 -3.49
CA PHE A 205 7.70 9.96 -2.59
C PHE A 205 7.20 10.61 -1.29
N LEU A 206 6.41 11.68 -1.39
CA LEU A 206 5.86 12.40 -0.24
C LEU A 206 5.05 11.47 0.64
N LYS A 207 4.21 10.62 0.04
CA LYS A 207 3.44 9.61 0.79
C LYS A 207 4.33 8.65 1.58
N LYS A 208 5.47 8.23 1.00
CA LYS A 208 6.41 7.31 1.65
C LYS A 208 7.25 7.99 2.74
N SER A 209 7.49 9.30 2.61
CA SER A 209 8.38 10.09 3.48
C SER A 209 7.60 10.99 4.46
N ILE A 210 6.42 10.58 4.92
CA ILE A 210 5.63 11.38 5.86
C ILE A 210 6.28 11.44 7.24
N HIS A 211 6.37 12.66 7.80
CA HIS A 211 6.71 12.91 9.19
C HIS A 211 5.43 13.13 9.99
N LYS A 212 5.09 12.17 10.87
CA LYS A 212 3.84 12.19 11.65
C LYS A 212 3.68 13.44 12.53
N GLU A 213 4.78 14.01 12.99
CA GLU A 213 4.81 15.21 13.83
C GLU A 213 4.66 16.52 13.02
N ARG A 214 4.64 16.43 11.69
CA ARG A 214 4.64 17.58 10.76
C ARG A 214 3.54 17.47 9.70
N ILE A 215 2.46 16.76 10.01
CA ILE A 215 1.34 16.54 9.08
C ILE A 215 0.73 17.87 8.61
N ASP A 216 0.68 18.89 9.47
CA ASP A 216 0.10 20.20 9.13
C ASP A 216 0.78 20.87 7.92
N SER A 217 2.08 20.60 7.69
CA SER A 217 2.81 21.13 6.53
C SER A 217 2.27 20.61 5.19
N TYR A 218 1.56 19.48 5.17
CA TYR A 218 0.98 18.90 3.97
C TYR A 218 -0.36 19.53 3.59
N ILE A 219 -1.06 20.21 4.51
CA ILE A 219 -2.38 20.81 4.25
C ILE A 219 -2.28 21.90 3.15
N PRO A 220 -1.35 22.87 3.21
CA PRO A 220 -1.20 23.87 2.14
C PRO A 220 -0.89 23.24 0.77
N LEU A 221 -0.06 22.19 0.75
CA LEU A 221 0.25 21.45 -0.46
C LEU A 221 -1.00 20.80 -1.06
N LEU A 222 -1.80 20.10 -0.25
CA LEU A 222 -3.04 19.46 -0.70
C LEU A 222 -4.00 20.51 -1.29
N ASN A 223 -4.18 21.65 -0.60
CA ASN A 223 -5.03 22.74 -1.08
C ASN A 223 -4.55 23.30 -2.43
N LYS A 224 -3.22 23.47 -2.61
CA LYS A 224 -2.69 23.95 -3.88
C LYS A 224 -2.86 22.95 -5.02
N CYS A 225 -2.65 21.66 -4.75
CA CYS A 225 -2.88 20.61 -5.73
C CYS A 225 -4.36 20.51 -6.14
N MET A 226 -5.28 20.74 -5.20
CA MET A 226 -6.72 20.72 -5.47
C MET A 226 -7.16 21.74 -6.52
N LEU A 227 -6.48 22.88 -6.64
CA LEU A 227 -6.77 23.88 -7.68
C LEU A 227 -6.50 23.37 -9.11
N HIS A 228 -5.68 22.32 -9.25
CA HIS A 228 -5.26 21.77 -10.54
C HIS A 228 -5.86 20.37 -10.84
N ILE A 229 -6.54 19.75 -9.88
CA ILE A 229 -6.95 18.33 -9.96
C ILE A 229 -7.86 18.02 -11.16
N GLN A 230 -8.63 19.01 -11.63
CA GLN A 230 -9.50 18.83 -12.80
C GLN A 230 -8.71 18.59 -14.08
N ASN A 231 -7.51 19.17 -14.20
CA ASN A 231 -6.63 19.02 -15.35
C ASN A 231 -5.80 17.73 -15.31
N TRP A 232 -5.81 17.02 -14.19
CA TRP A 232 -5.06 15.78 -14.01
C TRP A 232 -5.86 14.56 -14.46
N ASN A 233 -5.17 13.53 -14.94
CA ASN A 233 -5.76 12.23 -15.22
C ASN A 233 -6.08 11.45 -13.92
N ASN A 234 -6.85 10.37 -14.07
CA ASN A 234 -7.30 9.55 -12.93
C ASN A 234 -6.13 8.98 -12.11
N PHE A 235 -5.03 8.61 -12.78
CA PHE A 235 -3.86 8.05 -12.13
C PHE A 235 -3.10 9.08 -11.28
N THR A 236 -3.03 10.33 -11.70
CA THR A 236 -2.43 11.43 -10.94
C THR A 236 -3.33 11.81 -9.77
N SER A 237 -4.64 12.00 -10.01
CA SER A 237 -5.60 12.41 -8.98
C SER A 237 -5.70 11.39 -7.83
N ILE A 238 -5.68 10.08 -8.10
CA ILE A 238 -5.70 9.06 -7.04
C ILE A 238 -4.46 9.10 -6.14
N HIS A 239 -3.30 9.46 -6.68
CA HIS A 239 -2.09 9.57 -5.88
C HIS A 239 -2.11 10.77 -4.91
N LEU A 240 -2.88 11.83 -5.22
CA LEU A 240 -3.14 12.92 -4.27
C LEU A 240 -4.07 12.46 -3.14
N ALA A 241 -5.15 11.73 -3.45
CA ALA A 241 -6.03 11.15 -2.44
C ALA A 241 -5.29 10.16 -1.52
N LEU A 242 -4.38 9.36 -2.07
CA LEU A 242 -3.53 8.47 -1.29
C LEU A 242 -2.57 9.23 -0.37
N LEU A 243 -2.03 10.37 -0.80
CA LEU A 243 -1.21 11.22 0.06
C LEU A 243 -2.03 11.75 1.25
N ALA A 244 -3.21 12.31 0.99
CA ALA A 244 -4.12 12.77 2.05
C ALA A 244 -4.50 11.64 3.02
N THR A 245 -4.77 10.44 2.48
CA THR A 245 -5.08 9.24 3.27
C THR A 245 -3.93 8.82 4.19
N GLU A 246 -2.69 8.82 3.69
CA GLU A 246 -1.51 8.48 4.51
C GLU A 246 -1.20 9.57 5.55
N CYS A 247 -1.52 10.83 5.26
CA CYS A 247 -1.49 11.92 6.23
C CYS A 247 -2.65 11.85 7.25
N HIS A 248 -3.62 10.94 7.09
CA HIS A 248 -4.88 10.91 7.83
C HIS A 248 -5.68 12.23 7.74
N ILE A 249 -5.53 12.99 6.65
CA ILE A 249 -6.25 14.24 6.42
C ILE A 249 -7.54 13.94 5.65
N TYR A 250 -8.69 14.04 6.31
CA TYR A 250 -9.97 13.88 5.65
C TYR A 250 -10.29 15.10 4.77
N TYR A 251 -10.34 14.87 3.45
CA TYR A 251 -10.61 15.91 2.46
C TYR A 251 -11.79 15.49 1.55
N PRO A 252 -13.05 15.77 1.94
CA PRO A 252 -14.24 15.30 1.22
C PRO A 252 -14.28 15.71 -0.25
N SER A 253 -13.97 16.97 -0.58
CA SER A 253 -14.04 17.45 -1.96
C SER A 253 -13.00 16.77 -2.86
N LEU A 254 -11.82 16.43 -2.33
CA LEU A 254 -10.83 15.60 -3.02
C LEU A 254 -11.39 14.20 -3.31
N LEU A 255 -11.95 13.53 -2.31
CA LEU A 255 -12.51 12.18 -2.48
C LEU A 255 -13.67 12.15 -3.47
N ASN A 256 -14.60 13.11 -3.37
CA ASN A 256 -15.70 13.28 -4.32
C ASN A 256 -15.19 13.52 -5.74
N THR A 257 -14.24 14.44 -5.91
CA THR A 257 -13.68 14.78 -7.23
C THR A 257 -12.99 13.57 -7.87
N VAL A 258 -12.16 12.84 -7.11
CA VAL A 258 -11.46 11.66 -7.64
C VAL A 258 -12.47 10.55 -7.98
N THR A 259 -13.48 10.34 -7.14
CA THR A 259 -14.51 9.34 -7.40
C THR A 259 -15.30 9.65 -8.67
N GLU A 260 -15.68 10.90 -8.88
CA GLU A 260 -16.43 11.29 -10.08
C GLU A 260 -15.60 11.12 -11.36
N LYS A 261 -14.33 11.55 -11.35
CA LYS A 261 -13.41 11.31 -12.47
C LYS A 261 -13.23 9.82 -12.78
N PHE A 262 -13.28 8.96 -11.76
CA PHE A 262 -13.25 7.51 -11.94
C PHE A 262 -14.54 7.00 -12.57
N ALA A 263 -15.71 7.49 -12.13
CA ALA A 263 -17.00 7.13 -12.71
C ALA A 263 -17.12 7.54 -14.17
N GLU A 264 -16.71 8.77 -14.52
CA GLU A 264 -16.76 9.30 -15.89
C GLU A 264 -15.93 8.50 -16.91
N LYS A 265 -14.81 7.92 -16.47
CA LYS A 265 -13.83 7.23 -17.34
C LYS A 265 -13.52 5.82 -16.88
N ILE A 266 -14.52 5.13 -16.32
CA ILE A 266 -14.33 3.88 -15.59
C ILE A 266 -13.62 2.79 -16.42
N GLU A 267 -13.91 2.72 -17.72
CA GLU A 267 -13.31 1.76 -18.66
C GLU A 267 -11.79 1.94 -18.83
N SER A 268 -11.28 3.16 -18.63
CA SER A 268 -9.84 3.47 -18.71
C SER A 268 -9.11 3.27 -17.39
N VAL A 269 -9.84 3.15 -16.28
CA VAL A 269 -9.26 3.00 -14.94
C VAL A 269 -8.79 1.56 -14.74
N ARG A 270 -7.57 1.41 -14.22
CA ARG A 270 -7.01 0.09 -13.90
C ARG A 270 -7.58 -0.46 -12.61
N ILE A 271 -7.65 -1.78 -12.49
CA ILE A 271 -8.15 -2.47 -11.29
C ILE A 271 -7.33 -2.13 -10.04
N LYS A 272 -6.01 -1.95 -10.22
CA LYS A 272 -5.12 -1.44 -9.15
C LYS A 272 -5.54 -0.07 -8.63
N ASP A 273 -6.06 0.79 -9.49
CA ASP A 273 -6.48 2.13 -9.12
C ASP A 273 -7.88 2.11 -8.49
N PHE A 274 -8.79 1.20 -8.87
CA PHE A 274 -10.03 0.94 -8.12
C PHE A 274 -9.75 0.55 -6.67
N SER A 275 -8.81 -0.39 -6.46
CA SER A 275 -8.40 -0.82 -5.12
C SER A 275 -7.92 0.36 -4.27
N LYS A 276 -7.11 1.27 -4.83
CA LYS A 276 -6.64 2.47 -4.14
C LYS A 276 -7.76 3.45 -3.84
N LEU A 277 -8.71 3.67 -4.76
CA LEU A 277 -9.84 4.56 -4.50
C LEU A 277 -10.70 4.02 -3.35
N LEU A 278 -11.06 2.74 -3.41
CA LEU A 278 -11.82 2.09 -2.34
C LEU A 278 -11.04 2.08 -1.01
N GLN A 279 -9.70 1.98 -1.05
CA GLN A 279 -8.87 2.17 0.13
C GLN A 279 -9.06 3.57 0.73
N CYS A 280 -8.96 4.64 -0.07
CA CYS A 280 -9.15 6.01 0.41
C CYS A 280 -10.57 6.22 0.98
N LEU A 281 -11.60 5.75 0.26
CA LEU A 281 -13.00 5.87 0.69
C LEU A 281 -13.25 5.10 1.99
N SER A 282 -12.82 3.84 2.06
CA SER A 282 -12.98 3.00 3.26
C SER A 282 -12.16 3.51 4.44
N HIS A 283 -11.00 4.13 4.21
CA HIS A 283 -10.18 4.70 5.29
C HIS A 283 -10.94 5.80 6.04
N PHE A 284 -11.65 6.67 5.32
CA PHE A 284 -12.41 7.78 5.91
C PHE A 284 -13.90 7.45 6.13
N ASN A 285 -14.34 6.23 5.82
CA ASN A 285 -15.76 5.85 5.79
C ASN A 285 -16.61 6.86 4.97
N HIS A 286 -16.09 7.24 3.81
CA HIS A 286 -16.67 8.27 2.95
C HIS A 286 -17.59 7.65 1.89
N PHE A 287 -18.79 8.23 1.75
CA PHE A 287 -19.82 7.81 0.80
C PHE A 287 -20.04 8.92 -0.23
N PRO A 288 -19.36 8.86 -1.38
CA PRO A 288 -19.52 9.87 -2.42
C PRO A 288 -20.89 9.74 -3.09
N GLU A 289 -21.52 10.86 -3.47
CA GLU A 289 -22.78 10.91 -4.22
C GLU A 289 -22.63 10.51 -5.71
N SER A 290 -21.59 9.74 -6.03
CA SER A 290 -21.22 9.36 -7.39
C SER A 290 -21.84 8.02 -7.79
N LYS A 291 -22.02 7.80 -9.11
CA LYS A 291 -22.47 6.52 -9.67
C LYS A 291 -21.40 5.42 -9.61
N PHE A 292 -20.21 5.73 -9.10
CA PHE A 292 -19.06 4.83 -9.03
C PHE A 292 -19.40 3.43 -8.48
N HIS A 293 -20.16 3.33 -7.39
CA HIS A 293 -20.46 2.03 -6.76
C HIS A 293 -21.20 1.06 -7.69
N LYS A 294 -22.20 1.55 -8.42
CA LYS A 294 -22.92 0.76 -9.42
C LYS A 294 -22.02 0.40 -10.60
N LEU A 295 -21.30 1.39 -11.13
CA LEU A 295 -20.43 1.20 -12.29
C LEU A 295 -19.27 0.23 -11.99
N PHE A 296 -18.67 0.31 -10.81
CA PHE A 296 -17.54 -0.54 -10.40
C PHE A 296 -17.93 -2.02 -10.44
N SER A 297 -19.10 -2.37 -9.87
CA SER A 297 -19.54 -3.76 -9.87
C SER A 297 -19.74 -4.29 -11.29
N ASP A 298 -20.40 -3.54 -12.16
CA ASP A 298 -20.62 -3.99 -13.54
C ASP A 298 -19.33 -4.03 -14.37
N GLU A 299 -18.41 -3.08 -14.15
CA GLU A 299 -17.15 -2.96 -14.88
C GLU A 299 -16.24 -4.17 -14.67
N VAL A 300 -16.09 -4.66 -13.43
CA VAL A 300 -15.16 -5.77 -13.13
C VAL A 300 -15.61 -7.10 -13.73
N PHE A 301 -16.86 -7.22 -14.19
CA PHE A 301 -17.38 -8.38 -14.88
C PHE A 301 -17.33 -8.28 -16.41
N LYS A 302 -16.88 -7.15 -16.98
CA LYS A 302 -16.69 -7.07 -18.43
C LYS A 302 -15.58 -8.00 -18.89
N LYS A 303 -15.80 -8.70 -20.02
CA LYS A 303 -14.82 -9.59 -20.64
C LYS A 303 -13.46 -8.92 -20.89
N SER A 304 -13.48 -7.62 -21.21
CA SER A 304 -12.26 -6.82 -21.39
C SER A 304 -11.36 -6.74 -20.15
N ARG A 305 -11.87 -7.07 -18.95
CA ARG A 305 -11.11 -7.06 -17.69
C ARG A 305 -10.47 -8.39 -17.34
N GLU A 306 -10.81 -9.48 -18.02
CA GLU A 306 -10.35 -10.83 -17.64
C GLU A 306 -8.82 -10.93 -17.57
N GLU A 307 -8.09 -10.48 -18.60
CA GLU A 307 -6.63 -10.53 -18.63
C GLU A 307 -5.99 -9.68 -17.52
N GLU A 308 -6.54 -8.49 -17.26
CA GLU A 308 -6.06 -7.60 -16.20
C GLU A 308 -6.27 -8.23 -14.81
N ILE A 309 -7.43 -8.84 -14.59
CA ILE A 309 -7.78 -9.55 -13.34
C ILE A 309 -6.85 -10.75 -13.14
N GLN A 310 -6.58 -11.53 -14.18
CA GLN A 310 -5.65 -12.66 -14.09
C GLN A 310 -4.22 -12.22 -13.76
N LEU A 311 -3.80 -11.05 -14.23
CA LEU A 311 -2.47 -10.51 -13.93
C LEU A 311 -2.38 -9.89 -12.53
N TYR A 312 -3.48 -9.31 -12.03
CA TYR A 312 -3.54 -8.58 -10.75
C TYR A 312 -4.74 -8.95 -9.87
N PRO A 313 -4.95 -10.24 -9.55
CA PRO A 313 -6.13 -10.70 -8.82
C PRO A 313 -6.17 -10.18 -7.37
N ASP A 314 -5.00 -9.93 -6.78
CA ASP A 314 -4.84 -9.36 -5.44
C ASP A 314 -5.44 -7.95 -5.34
N SER A 315 -5.41 -7.20 -6.44
CA SER A 315 -5.97 -5.85 -6.50
C SER A 315 -7.49 -5.89 -6.45
N LEU A 316 -8.12 -6.82 -7.16
CA LEU A 316 -9.59 -6.99 -7.11
C LEU A 316 -10.06 -7.56 -5.76
N LEU A 317 -9.32 -8.51 -5.18
CA LEU A 317 -9.58 -9.01 -3.82
C LEU A 317 -9.54 -7.86 -2.80
N THR A 318 -8.48 -7.05 -2.83
CA THR A 318 -8.30 -5.93 -1.91
C THR A 318 -9.37 -4.84 -2.12
N ALA A 319 -9.72 -4.54 -3.38
CA ALA A 319 -10.85 -3.66 -3.70
C ALA A 319 -12.16 -4.17 -3.08
N THR A 320 -12.44 -5.47 -3.22
CA THR A 320 -13.65 -6.10 -2.66
C THR A 320 -13.69 -6.01 -1.14
N LEU A 321 -12.56 -6.21 -0.46
CA LEU A 321 -12.46 -6.03 0.99
C LEU A 321 -12.76 -4.60 1.42
N TYR A 322 -12.14 -3.60 0.78
CA TYR A 322 -12.42 -2.20 1.10
C TYR A 322 -13.85 -1.78 0.77
N TYR A 323 -14.45 -2.41 -0.24
CA TYR A 323 -15.86 -2.21 -0.56
C TYR A 323 -16.77 -2.78 0.55
N ALA A 324 -16.43 -3.95 1.09
CA ALA A 324 -17.10 -4.53 2.27
C ALA A 324 -16.90 -3.68 3.54
N TYR A 325 -15.74 -3.06 3.73
CA TYR A 325 -15.50 -2.15 4.87
C TYR A 325 -16.48 -0.96 4.87
N LEU A 326 -16.77 -0.42 3.68
CA LEU A 326 -17.80 0.60 3.47
C LEU A 326 -19.24 0.08 3.69
N GLY A 327 -19.44 -1.24 3.76
CA GLY A 327 -20.75 -1.85 3.94
C GLY A 327 -21.43 -2.26 2.64
N TYR A 328 -20.73 -2.28 1.51
CA TYR A 328 -21.26 -2.72 0.23
C TYR A 328 -20.89 -4.18 -0.05
N TYR A 329 -21.89 -4.99 -0.41
CA TYR A 329 -21.75 -6.43 -0.63
C TYR A 329 -22.45 -6.86 -1.92
N ASP A 330 -21.72 -6.85 -3.04
CA ASP A 330 -22.22 -7.40 -4.30
C ASP A 330 -22.05 -8.93 -4.31
N TYR A 331 -23.15 -9.68 -4.30
CA TYR A 331 -23.10 -11.14 -4.21
C TYR A 331 -22.49 -11.81 -5.44
N ARG A 332 -22.56 -11.18 -6.63
CA ARG A 332 -21.86 -11.68 -7.82
C ARG A 332 -20.36 -11.59 -7.60
N LEU A 333 -19.89 -10.43 -7.13
CA LEU A 333 -18.47 -10.18 -6.83
C LEU A 333 -17.95 -11.11 -5.73
N LEU A 334 -18.68 -11.24 -4.63
CA LEU A 334 -18.31 -12.15 -3.54
C LEU A 334 -18.21 -13.60 -4.03
N LYS A 335 -19.19 -14.06 -4.82
CA LYS A 335 -19.19 -15.42 -5.37
C LYS A 335 -17.99 -15.67 -6.29
N ALA A 336 -17.62 -14.70 -7.11
CA ALA A 336 -16.47 -14.79 -8.00
C ALA A 336 -15.14 -14.81 -7.23
N ILE A 337 -14.97 -13.94 -6.24
CA ILE A 337 -13.73 -13.78 -5.48
C ILE A 337 -13.51 -14.94 -4.50
N LEU A 338 -14.55 -15.38 -3.79
CA LEU A 338 -14.47 -16.47 -2.82
C LEU A 338 -14.47 -17.86 -3.50
N ALA A 339 -14.65 -17.93 -4.82
CA ALA A 339 -14.56 -19.18 -5.56
C ALA A 339 -13.18 -19.85 -5.37
N PRO A 340 -13.11 -21.18 -5.20
CA PRO A 340 -11.86 -21.89 -4.99
C PRO A 340 -10.79 -21.61 -6.07
N ALA A 341 -11.20 -21.51 -7.34
CA ALA A 341 -10.29 -21.23 -8.45
C ALA A 341 -9.60 -19.87 -8.32
N PHE A 342 -10.37 -18.81 -8.03
CA PHE A 342 -9.83 -17.46 -7.86
C PHE A 342 -8.92 -17.37 -6.64
N LYS A 343 -9.36 -17.92 -5.51
CA LYS A 343 -8.59 -18.00 -4.27
C LYS A 343 -7.24 -18.71 -4.46
N ASN A 344 -7.25 -19.89 -5.08
CA ASN A 344 -6.05 -20.68 -5.32
C ASN A 344 -5.06 -19.95 -6.23
N HIS A 345 -5.57 -19.32 -7.30
CA HIS A 345 -4.75 -18.50 -8.19
C HIS A 345 -4.10 -17.32 -7.46
N CYS A 346 -4.90 -16.57 -6.70
CA CYS A 346 -4.45 -15.40 -5.95
C CYS A 346 -3.39 -15.76 -4.88
N ASN A 347 -3.60 -16.85 -4.13
CA ASN A 347 -2.67 -17.33 -3.12
C ASN A 347 -1.36 -17.89 -3.70
N ARG A 348 -1.39 -18.48 -4.90
CA ARG A 348 -0.18 -18.94 -5.60
C ARG A 348 0.72 -17.78 -6.01
N LEU A 349 0.13 -16.64 -6.40
CA LEU A 349 0.89 -15.43 -6.72
C LEU A 349 1.43 -14.75 -5.46
N LYS A 350 0.61 -14.65 -4.40
CA LYS A 350 0.98 -14.02 -3.12
C LYS A 350 0.32 -14.76 -1.94
N PRO A 351 1.07 -15.59 -1.19
CA PRO A 351 0.50 -16.36 -0.06
C PRO A 351 -0.14 -15.51 1.05
N ASN A 352 0.29 -14.26 1.23
CA ASN A 352 -0.27 -13.34 2.24
C ASN A 352 -1.74 -12.96 1.97
N ASN A 353 -2.26 -13.21 0.77
CA ASN A 353 -3.67 -12.96 0.43
C ASN A 353 -4.65 -13.80 1.26
N LYS A 354 -4.19 -14.91 1.87
CA LYS A 354 -5.00 -15.72 2.81
C LYS A 354 -5.60 -14.86 3.93
N VAL A 355 -4.85 -13.88 4.44
CA VAL A 355 -5.33 -12.95 5.47
C VAL A 355 -6.49 -12.12 4.95
N THR A 356 -6.35 -11.52 3.76
CA THR A 356 -7.38 -10.69 3.13
C THR A 356 -8.64 -11.49 2.80
N PHE A 357 -8.51 -12.75 2.37
CA PHE A 357 -9.65 -13.64 2.19
C PHE A 357 -10.37 -13.94 3.51
N ALA A 358 -9.62 -14.24 4.58
CA ALA A 358 -10.21 -14.49 5.89
C ALA A 358 -10.95 -13.24 6.42
N GLU A 359 -10.36 -12.05 6.31
CA GLU A 359 -11.04 -10.79 6.68
C GLU A 359 -12.35 -10.60 5.92
N LEU A 360 -12.32 -10.77 4.59
CA LEU A 360 -13.51 -10.66 3.76
C LEU A 360 -14.59 -11.69 4.16
N ASP A 361 -14.20 -12.94 4.43
CA ASP A 361 -15.13 -13.99 4.84
C ASP A 361 -15.85 -13.64 6.15
N TYR A 362 -15.15 -13.08 7.14
CA TYR A 362 -15.80 -12.60 8.37
C TYR A 362 -16.75 -11.43 8.12
N CYS A 363 -16.39 -10.48 7.26
CA CYS A 363 -17.29 -9.41 6.86
C CYS A 363 -18.59 -9.99 6.27
N VAL A 364 -18.48 -10.93 5.32
CA VAL A 364 -19.64 -11.62 4.73
C VAL A 364 -20.44 -12.37 5.78
N ASN A 365 -19.78 -13.08 6.71
CA ASN A 365 -20.44 -13.84 7.76
C ASN A 365 -21.36 -13.00 8.64
N ILE A 366 -20.89 -11.80 8.99
CA ILE A 366 -21.60 -10.88 9.89
C ILE A 366 -22.68 -10.13 9.13
N GLU A 367 -22.36 -9.69 7.91
CA GLU A 367 -23.12 -8.67 7.23
C GLU A 367 -24.13 -9.22 6.23
N CYS A 368 -23.91 -10.43 5.73
CA CYS A 368 -24.66 -11.09 4.66
C CYS A 368 -25.13 -12.49 5.09
N LYS A 369 -26.04 -12.56 6.07
CA LYS A 369 -26.52 -13.85 6.62
C LYS A 369 -27.23 -14.73 5.59
N ASP A 370 -27.75 -14.13 4.52
CA ASP A 370 -28.45 -14.75 3.40
C ASP A 370 -27.52 -15.11 2.22
N TYR A 371 -26.21 -14.85 2.32
CA TYR A 371 -25.26 -15.22 1.28
C TYR A 371 -25.01 -16.73 1.24
N LEU A 372 -25.39 -17.37 0.14
CA LEU A 372 -25.28 -18.83 -0.09
C LEU A 372 -24.08 -19.24 -0.97
N GLY A 373 -23.18 -18.30 -1.29
CA GLY A 373 -22.02 -18.59 -2.15
C GLY A 373 -20.86 -19.24 -1.41
N PRO A 374 -19.71 -19.44 -2.09
CA PRO A 374 -18.51 -20.03 -1.50
C PRO A 374 -18.03 -19.27 -0.26
N ARG A 375 -17.55 -20.02 0.74
CA ARG A 375 -17.00 -19.55 2.02
C ARG A 375 -15.69 -20.26 2.35
N LEU A 376 -14.90 -19.69 3.25
CA LEU A 376 -13.68 -20.32 3.76
C LEU A 376 -14.03 -21.39 4.81
N ASN A 377 -13.22 -22.44 4.89
CA ASN A 377 -13.32 -23.42 5.98
C ASN A 377 -12.56 -22.94 7.24
N LYS A 378 -12.74 -23.62 8.37
CA LYS A 378 -12.13 -23.24 9.65
C LYS A 378 -10.60 -23.16 9.59
N GLU A 379 -9.94 -24.11 8.94
CA GLU A 379 -8.47 -24.13 8.83
C GLU A 379 -7.94 -22.92 8.04
N GLU A 380 -8.68 -22.48 7.02
CA GLU A 380 -8.32 -21.28 6.27
C GLU A 380 -8.45 -19.99 7.09
N LEU A 381 -9.40 -19.94 8.03
CA LEU A 381 -9.62 -18.80 8.91
C LEU A 381 -8.57 -18.67 10.02
N ARG A 382 -7.91 -19.78 10.40
CA ARG A 382 -6.83 -19.78 11.42
C ARG A 382 -5.62 -18.94 11.06
N VAL A 383 -5.46 -18.55 9.80
CA VAL A 383 -4.38 -17.64 9.36
C VAL A 383 -4.36 -16.32 10.16
N LEU A 384 -5.50 -15.91 10.73
CA LEU A 384 -5.62 -14.69 11.52
C LEU A 384 -5.13 -14.84 12.98
N GLU A 385 -5.01 -16.06 13.51
CA GLU A 385 -4.53 -16.31 14.87
C GLU A 385 -3.10 -15.76 15.04
N ASN A 386 -2.25 -16.03 14.05
CA ASN A 386 -0.86 -15.55 14.02
C ASN A 386 -0.75 -14.01 13.95
N ARG A 387 -1.80 -13.32 13.47
CA ARG A 387 -1.77 -11.87 13.27
C ARG A 387 -2.15 -11.08 14.52
N ARG A 388 -3.04 -11.60 15.35
CA ARG A 388 -3.56 -10.86 16.53
C ARG A 388 -2.57 -10.84 17.70
N GLY A 389 -1.65 -11.81 17.74
CA GLY A 389 -0.88 -12.12 18.94
C GLY A 389 -1.77 -12.72 20.02
N ASN A 390 -1.17 -13.34 21.04
CA ASN A 390 -1.94 -13.81 22.19
C ASN A 390 -2.32 -12.61 23.07
N ILE A 391 -3.58 -12.51 23.49
CA ILE A 391 -3.98 -11.69 24.65
C ILE A 391 -3.43 -12.40 25.91
N SER A 392 -2.11 -12.39 26.08
CA SER A 392 -1.49 -12.93 27.28
C SER A 392 -1.64 -11.93 28.43
N LYS A 393 -1.42 -12.38 29.67
CA LYS A 393 -1.22 -11.47 30.80
C LYS A 393 -0.12 -10.43 30.52
N ASP A 394 0.79 -10.70 29.59
CA ASP A 394 1.85 -9.77 29.18
C ASP A 394 1.38 -8.69 28.22
N PHE A 395 0.29 -8.90 27.45
CA PHE A 395 -0.33 -7.84 26.65
C PHE A 395 -0.80 -6.69 27.54
N LEU A 396 -1.44 -7.02 28.66
CA LEU A 396 -1.88 -6.05 29.67
C LEU A 396 -0.72 -5.42 30.46
N LYS A 397 0.43 -6.09 30.53
CA LYS A 397 1.70 -5.51 31.04
C LYS A 397 2.49 -4.76 29.95
N GLY A 398 1.98 -4.70 28.73
CA GLY A 398 2.66 -4.12 27.59
C GLY A 398 2.84 -2.61 27.72
N LYS A 399 3.96 -2.08 27.20
CA LYS A 399 4.27 -0.64 27.20
C LYS A 399 3.46 0.19 26.19
N SER A 400 2.57 -0.43 25.41
CA SER A 400 1.80 0.30 24.39
C SER A 400 0.75 1.20 25.04
N MET A 401 0.52 2.39 24.46
CA MET A 401 -0.50 3.33 24.94
C MET A 401 -1.90 2.67 24.99
N MET A 402 -2.20 1.85 23.99
CA MET A 402 -3.46 1.12 23.86
C MET A 402 -3.65 0.11 25.00
N ALA A 403 -2.63 -0.71 25.30
CA ALA A 403 -2.67 -1.67 26.42
C ALA A 403 -2.86 -0.96 27.77
N ARG A 404 -2.15 0.15 27.99
CA ARG A 404 -2.28 0.95 29.21
C ARG A 404 -3.70 1.50 29.39
N ILE A 405 -4.28 2.10 28.34
CA ILE A 405 -5.65 2.62 28.40
C ILE A 405 -6.65 1.49 28.65
N MET A 406 -6.50 0.35 27.97
CA MET A 406 -7.37 -0.80 28.21
C MET A 406 -7.29 -1.32 29.64
N GLN A 407 -6.08 -1.43 30.20
CA GLN A 407 -5.90 -1.87 31.59
C GLN A 407 -6.53 -0.87 32.58
N GLU A 408 -6.26 0.42 32.40
CA GLU A 408 -6.86 1.45 33.26
C GLU A 408 -8.39 1.47 33.16
N MET A 409 -8.95 1.31 31.95
CA MET A 409 -10.40 1.19 31.76
C MET A 409 -10.97 -0.06 32.43
N TYR A 410 -10.28 -1.19 32.31
CA TYR A 410 -10.68 -2.45 32.94
C TYR A 410 -10.75 -2.31 34.46
N ASP A 411 -9.73 -1.71 35.09
CA ASP A 411 -9.69 -1.53 36.54
C ASP A 411 -10.79 -0.57 37.02
N VAL A 412 -11.02 0.54 36.31
CA VAL A 412 -12.11 1.51 36.62
C VAL A 412 -13.49 0.88 36.42
N LEU A 413 -13.67 0.07 35.38
CA LEU A 413 -14.90 -0.71 35.18
C LEU A 413 -15.12 -1.70 36.32
N ALA A 414 -14.07 -2.39 36.76
CA ALA A 414 -14.16 -3.37 37.84
C ALA A 414 -14.55 -2.72 39.17
N GLU A 415 -13.98 -1.56 39.49
CA GLU A 415 -14.38 -0.78 40.65
C GLU A 415 -15.83 -0.29 40.52
N THR A 416 -16.23 0.20 39.35
CA THR A 416 -17.59 0.72 39.12
C THR A 416 -18.66 -0.38 39.20
N LEU A 417 -18.32 -1.61 38.83
CA LEU A 417 -19.21 -2.77 38.82
C LEU A 417 -19.08 -3.64 40.09
N ASN A 418 -18.27 -3.21 41.08
CA ASN A 418 -17.97 -3.93 42.31
C ASN A 418 -17.42 -5.35 42.09
N GLY A 419 -16.64 -5.56 41.03
CA GLY A 419 -16.13 -6.89 40.69
C GLY A 419 -15.59 -7.02 39.26
N LYS A 420 -14.88 -8.12 38.99
CA LYS A 420 -14.29 -8.45 37.68
C LYS A 420 -15.08 -9.51 36.92
N GLU A 421 -16.08 -10.10 37.56
CA GLU A 421 -16.83 -11.27 37.12
C GLU A 421 -17.63 -10.99 35.85
N ASN A 422 -18.03 -9.73 35.64
CA ASN A 422 -18.80 -9.28 34.48
C ASN A 422 -17.94 -8.55 33.43
N ILE A 423 -16.61 -8.65 33.49
CA ILE A 423 -15.70 -7.93 32.60
C ILE A 423 -14.70 -8.90 31.98
N PHE A 424 -14.47 -8.79 30.68
CA PHE A 424 -13.52 -9.63 29.98
C PHE A 424 -12.83 -8.90 28.83
N ILE A 425 -11.54 -9.17 28.60
CA ILE A 425 -10.80 -8.60 27.46
C ILE A 425 -10.58 -9.69 26.42
N HIS A 426 -11.14 -9.50 25.22
CA HIS A 426 -11.07 -10.51 24.16
C HIS A 426 -11.16 -9.92 22.75
N HIS A 427 -10.75 -10.69 21.75
CA HIS A 427 -11.08 -10.41 20.35
C HIS A 427 -12.50 -10.89 20.06
N ILE A 428 -13.48 -9.98 20.07
CA ILE A 428 -14.86 -10.33 19.70
C ILE A 428 -14.95 -10.68 18.21
N LEU A 429 -14.26 -9.87 17.39
CA LEU A 429 -14.22 -10.01 15.93
C LEU A 429 -12.87 -10.59 15.49
N PRO A 430 -12.85 -11.82 14.95
CA PRO A 430 -11.60 -12.47 14.56
C PRO A 430 -10.80 -11.73 13.46
N HIS A 431 -11.42 -10.93 12.61
CA HIS A 431 -10.67 -10.17 11.60
C HIS A 431 -10.07 -8.87 12.13
N MET A 432 -10.32 -8.51 13.40
CA MET A 432 -9.81 -7.30 14.01
C MET A 432 -8.51 -7.55 14.78
N TYR A 433 -7.52 -6.67 14.56
CA TYR A 433 -6.23 -6.74 15.25
C TYR A 433 -6.30 -6.30 16.72
N SER A 434 -7.14 -5.31 17.07
CA SER A 434 -7.27 -4.84 18.45
C SER A 434 -8.30 -5.66 19.24
N PRO A 435 -8.01 -6.05 20.49
CA PRO A 435 -9.00 -6.64 21.37
C PRO A 435 -10.00 -5.59 21.87
N ASP A 436 -11.03 -6.06 22.56
CA ASP A 436 -12.16 -5.29 23.08
C ASP A 436 -12.35 -5.58 24.57
N ILE A 437 -12.93 -4.62 25.30
CA ILE A 437 -13.39 -4.85 26.68
C ILE A 437 -14.89 -5.14 26.65
N ILE A 438 -15.25 -6.36 27.02
CA ILE A 438 -16.62 -6.86 27.08
C ILE A 438 -17.14 -6.66 28.51
N VAL A 439 -18.36 -6.16 28.63
CA VAL A 439 -19.05 -5.98 29.91
C VAL A 439 -20.44 -6.60 29.82
N ARG A 440 -20.72 -7.58 30.68
CA ARG A 440 -22.08 -8.13 30.79
C ARG A 440 -22.93 -7.19 31.66
N LEU A 441 -24.01 -6.66 31.09
CA LEU A 441 -24.92 -5.73 31.79
C LEU A 441 -26.06 -6.46 32.49
N THR A 442 -26.45 -7.64 32.00
CA THR A 442 -27.43 -8.50 32.66
C THR A 442 -26.80 -9.18 33.89
N PRO A 443 -27.41 -9.12 35.08
CA PRO A 443 -26.91 -9.83 36.25
C PRO A 443 -26.86 -11.34 36.02
N ASN A 444 -25.70 -11.96 36.20
CA ASN A 444 -25.54 -13.42 36.17
C ASN A 444 -24.38 -13.80 37.12
N PRO A 445 -24.55 -14.84 37.97
CA PRO A 445 -23.57 -15.25 38.97
C PRO A 445 -22.32 -15.91 38.39
N GLU A 446 -22.38 -16.48 37.19
CA GLU A 446 -21.24 -17.17 36.57
C GLU A 446 -20.26 -16.18 35.94
N PRO A 447 -18.97 -16.15 36.31
CA PRO A 447 -18.01 -15.19 35.77
C PRO A 447 -17.86 -15.31 34.24
N LEU A 448 -17.85 -14.19 33.51
CA LEU A 448 -17.68 -14.17 32.06
C LEU A 448 -16.44 -14.97 31.61
N SER A 449 -15.33 -14.86 32.34
CA SER A 449 -14.08 -15.56 32.03
C SER A 449 -14.21 -17.09 31.91
N SER A 450 -15.14 -17.71 32.62
CA SER A 450 -15.38 -19.16 32.56
C SER A 450 -15.95 -19.59 31.20
N LEU A 451 -16.86 -18.79 30.65
CA LEU A 451 -17.49 -19.01 29.34
C LEU A 451 -16.47 -19.04 28.17
N TYR A 452 -15.32 -18.38 28.35
CA TYR A 452 -14.30 -18.23 27.29
C TYR A 452 -13.23 -19.30 27.27
N SER A 453 -13.00 -19.99 28.38
CA SER A 453 -11.91 -20.97 28.48
C SER A 453 -12.00 -22.11 27.45
N SER A 454 -13.15 -22.27 26.79
CA SER A 454 -13.46 -23.24 25.73
C SER A 454 -13.76 -22.62 24.35
N PHE A 455 -13.70 -21.29 24.19
CA PHE A 455 -14.14 -20.62 22.96
C PHE A 455 -13.06 -20.65 21.86
N PRO A 456 -13.32 -21.20 20.65
CA PRO A 456 -12.32 -21.25 19.59
C PRO A 456 -11.92 -19.84 19.07
N PRO A 457 -10.63 -19.54 18.84
CA PRO A 457 -10.16 -18.22 18.41
C PRO A 457 -10.70 -17.74 17.04
N GLU A 458 -11.16 -18.65 16.20
CA GLU A 458 -11.79 -18.39 14.90
C GLU A 458 -13.29 -18.07 15.01
N CYS A 459 -13.91 -18.26 16.18
CA CYS A 459 -15.32 -18.00 16.33
C CYS A 459 -15.59 -16.51 16.56
N ILE A 460 -16.67 -16.00 15.98
CA ILE A 460 -17.23 -14.71 16.38
C ILE A 460 -17.95 -14.93 17.70
N LEU A 461 -17.57 -14.13 18.68
CA LEU A 461 -18.21 -14.15 19.98
C LEU A 461 -19.48 -13.29 19.94
N THR A 462 -20.61 -13.86 20.32
CA THR A 462 -21.91 -13.15 20.34
C THR A 462 -22.53 -13.23 21.73
N PRO A 463 -23.24 -12.19 22.18
CA PRO A 463 -24.01 -12.25 23.42
C PRO A 463 -25.11 -13.33 23.30
N PRO A 464 -25.40 -14.08 24.38
CA PRO A 464 -26.59 -14.92 24.45
C PRO A 464 -27.86 -14.10 24.19
N SER A 465 -28.88 -14.70 23.56
CA SER A 465 -30.10 -13.98 23.16
C SER A 465 -30.91 -13.42 24.34
N ASN A 466 -30.70 -13.93 25.55
CA ASN A 466 -31.34 -13.50 26.79
C ASN A 466 -30.48 -12.55 27.63
N GLU A 467 -29.28 -12.19 27.17
CA GLU A 467 -28.37 -11.31 27.88
C GLU A 467 -28.06 -10.04 27.09
N VAL A 468 -27.76 -8.96 27.81
CA VAL A 468 -27.31 -7.69 27.23
C VAL A 468 -25.84 -7.50 27.55
N TRP A 469 -25.00 -7.50 26.53
CA TRP A 469 -23.57 -7.25 26.67
C TRP A 469 -23.20 -5.93 26.00
N ALA A 470 -22.30 -5.20 26.65
CA ALA A 470 -21.65 -4.03 26.12
C ALA A 470 -20.23 -4.35 25.66
N CYS A 471 -19.78 -3.63 24.63
CA CYS A 471 -18.42 -3.66 24.13
C CYS A 471 -17.82 -2.25 24.19
N PHE A 472 -16.77 -2.07 24.98
CA PHE A 472 -15.98 -0.86 25.01
C PHE A 472 -14.85 -0.96 23.99
N VAL A 473 -14.99 -0.25 22.87
CA VAL A 473 -13.99 -0.19 21.80
C VAL A 473 -13.02 0.93 22.10
N VAL A 474 -11.79 0.56 22.45
CA VAL A 474 -10.72 1.54 22.66
C VAL A 474 -10.14 1.93 21.30
N ILE A 475 -10.18 3.23 20.98
CA ILE A 475 -9.65 3.74 19.72
C ILE A 475 -8.31 4.42 20.01
N PRO A 476 -7.18 3.82 19.60
CA PRO A 476 -5.88 4.49 19.68
C PRO A 476 -5.85 5.67 18.70
N ALA A 477 -4.75 6.43 18.67
CA ALA A 477 -4.56 7.66 17.88
C ALA A 477 -4.68 7.54 16.34
N THR A 478 -5.37 6.53 15.81
CA THR A 478 -5.84 6.40 14.43
C THR A 478 -7.13 7.21 14.24
N LEU A 479 -7.05 8.50 14.46
CA LEU A 479 -8.13 9.44 14.18
C LEU A 479 -7.73 10.26 12.96
N ASP A 480 -8.74 10.76 12.26
CA ASP A 480 -8.51 11.78 11.25
C ASP A 480 -7.81 12.98 11.91
N HIS A 481 -6.73 13.43 11.28
CA HIS A 481 -5.92 14.54 11.72
C HIS A 481 -6.79 15.77 11.96
N ASN A 482 -6.61 16.43 13.11
CA ASN A 482 -7.33 17.63 13.57
C ASN A 482 -8.86 17.51 13.76
N THR A 483 -9.54 16.44 13.35
CA THR A 483 -11.02 16.34 13.43
C THR A 483 -11.51 15.35 14.48
N ARG A 484 -10.61 14.54 15.07
CA ARG A 484 -10.93 13.48 16.05
C ARG A 484 -11.97 12.47 15.53
N ARG A 485 -12.18 12.40 14.22
CA ARG A 485 -13.11 11.45 13.61
C ARG A 485 -12.50 10.06 13.61
N VAL A 486 -13.35 9.08 13.85
CA VAL A 486 -13.00 7.68 13.83
C VAL A 486 -12.86 7.20 12.39
N VAL A 487 -11.69 6.65 12.04
CA VAL A 487 -11.42 6.06 10.72
C VAL A 487 -12.33 4.87 10.41
N GLY A 488 -12.46 4.53 9.13
CA GLY A 488 -13.51 3.63 8.67
C GLY A 488 -13.34 2.17 9.07
N ILE A 489 -12.13 1.67 9.32
CA ILE A 489 -11.97 0.32 9.91
C ILE A 489 -12.62 0.23 11.30
N SER A 490 -12.52 1.30 12.09
CA SER A 490 -13.16 1.36 13.41
C SER A 490 -14.68 1.58 13.29
N LYS A 491 -15.14 2.34 12.28
CA LYS A 491 -16.59 2.44 11.97
C LYS A 491 -17.18 1.09 11.57
N MET A 492 -16.49 0.34 10.71
CA MET A 492 -16.88 -1.01 10.34
C MET A 492 -16.93 -1.92 11.58
N LYS A 493 -15.89 -1.89 12.43
CA LYS A 493 -15.86 -2.67 13.68
C LYS A 493 -17.09 -2.38 14.55
N ILE A 494 -17.39 -1.11 14.79
CA ILE A 494 -18.55 -0.69 15.59
C ILE A 494 -19.84 -1.24 14.98
N ARG A 495 -20.07 -1.02 13.68
CA ARG A 495 -21.26 -1.49 12.96
C ARG A 495 -21.44 -3.01 13.08
N GLN A 496 -20.36 -3.77 12.92
CA GLN A 496 -20.41 -5.23 13.00
C GLN A 496 -20.65 -5.74 14.42
N LEU A 497 -20.05 -5.11 15.43
CA LEU A 497 -20.30 -5.42 16.85
C LEU A 497 -21.79 -5.19 17.20
N GLU A 498 -22.36 -4.07 16.74
CA GLU A 498 -23.80 -3.78 16.90
C GLU A 498 -24.66 -4.85 16.20
N LYS A 499 -24.29 -5.23 14.97
CA LYS A 499 -25.02 -6.23 14.18
C LYS A 499 -25.03 -7.64 14.78
N ILE A 500 -24.01 -8.00 15.56
CA ILE A 500 -23.96 -9.27 16.30
C ILE A 500 -24.52 -9.18 17.73
N GLY A 501 -25.11 -8.03 18.11
CA GLY A 501 -25.90 -7.89 19.33
C GLY A 501 -25.22 -7.16 20.50
N TYR A 502 -24.03 -6.59 20.32
CA TYR A 502 -23.40 -5.78 21.38
C TYR A 502 -23.94 -4.36 21.42
N LYS A 503 -24.03 -3.81 22.63
CA LYS A 503 -24.11 -2.36 22.82
C LYS A 503 -22.72 -1.75 22.81
N VAL A 504 -22.40 -0.95 21.79
CA VAL A 504 -21.03 -0.46 21.62
C VAL A 504 -20.84 0.90 22.29
N SER A 505 -19.80 1.02 23.10
CA SER A 505 -19.31 2.29 23.65
C SER A 505 -17.92 2.56 23.11
N VAL A 506 -17.76 3.67 22.38
CA VAL A 506 -16.46 4.11 21.88
C VAL A 506 -15.74 4.90 22.98
N CYS A 507 -14.49 4.52 23.22
CA CYS A 507 -13.58 5.19 24.14
C CYS A 507 -12.31 5.61 23.41
N SER A 508 -12.30 6.86 22.96
CA SER A 508 -11.13 7.45 22.31
C SER A 508 -10.06 7.82 23.34
N TYR A 509 -8.79 7.62 22.99
CA TYR A 509 -7.67 7.90 23.92
C TYR A 509 -7.64 9.34 24.47
N TYR A 510 -8.11 10.33 23.69
CA TYR A 510 -8.13 11.74 24.09
C TYR A 510 -9.31 12.09 25.01
N GLU A 511 -10.34 11.25 25.08
CA GLU A 511 -11.49 11.43 25.97
C GLU A 511 -11.23 10.80 27.34
N PHE A 512 -10.32 9.82 27.41
CA PHE A 512 -10.06 9.10 28.64
C PHE A 512 -9.32 10.01 29.64
N PRO A 513 -9.96 10.41 30.76
CA PRO A 513 -9.40 11.40 31.68
C PRO A 513 -8.13 10.90 32.37
N ARG A 514 -7.28 11.80 32.88
CA ARG A 514 -6.09 11.41 33.67
C ARG A 514 -6.43 11.09 35.13
N SER A 515 -7.29 11.90 35.76
CA SER A 515 -7.67 11.76 37.17
C SER A 515 -8.59 10.57 37.38
N HIS A 516 -8.31 9.76 38.40
CA HIS A 516 -9.09 8.58 38.75
C HIS A 516 -10.59 8.88 38.97
N ILE A 517 -10.89 9.94 39.73
CA ILE A 517 -12.27 10.36 40.03
C ILE A 517 -13.02 10.69 38.73
N VAL A 518 -12.36 11.38 37.80
CA VAL A 518 -12.96 11.77 36.52
C VAL A 518 -13.12 10.55 35.60
N LYS A 519 -12.19 9.60 35.62
CA LYS A 519 -12.33 8.31 34.91
C LYS A 519 -13.54 7.53 35.40
N MET A 520 -13.72 7.41 36.71
CA MET A 520 -14.88 6.74 37.32
C MET A 520 -16.19 7.40 36.88
N LYS A 521 -16.27 8.74 36.89
CA LYS A 521 -17.43 9.47 36.39
C LYS A 521 -17.69 9.20 34.90
N TYR A 522 -16.66 9.30 34.06
CA TYR A 522 -16.75 9.02 32.62
C TYR A 522 -17.27 7.61 32.33
N ILE A 523 -16.73 6.59 33.01
CA ILE A 523 -17.17 5.20 32.84
C ILE A 523 -18.61 4.99 33.32
N LYS A 524 -19.00 5.59 34.45
CA LYS A 524 -20.40 5.56 34.92
C LYS A 524 -21.37 6.14 33.89
N GLU A 525 -21.06 7.32 33.36
CA GLU A 525 -21.88 7.97 32.31
C GLU A 525 -22.00 7.08 31.06
N LYS A 526 -20.91 6.45 30.61
CA LYS A 526 -20.96 5.51 29.48
C LYS A 526 -21.84 4.29 29.81
N LEU A 527 -21.70 3.69 30.99
CA LEU A 527 -22.51 2.55 31.42
C LEU A 527 -23.99 2.91 31.52
N ASP A 528 -24.32 4.08 32.06
CA ASP A 528 -25.70 4.54 32.20
C ASP A 528 -26.35 4.78 30.83
N CYS A 529 -25.63 5.36 29.87
CA CYS A 529 -26.08 5.47 28.47
C CYS A 529 -26.37 4.09 27.85
N LEU A 530 -25.51 3.09 28.10
CA LEU A 530 -25.69 1.72 27.58
C LEU A 530 -26.87 1.01 28.25
N LYS A 531 -27.16 1.29 29.52
CA LYS A 531 -28.33 0.75 30.24
C LYS A 531 -29.63 1.44 29.83
N ASN A 532 -29.63 2.76 29.65
CA ASN A 532 -30.82 3.53 29.29
C ASN A 532 -31.28 3.29 27.85
N SER A 533 -30.38 2.92 26.93
CA SER A 533 -30.78 2.40 25.62
C SER A 533 -31.50 1.04 25.68
N CYS A 534 -31.73 0.44 26.86
CA CYS A 534 -32.57 -0.75 27.03
C CYS A 534 -34.08 -0.43 27.06
N THR A 535 -34.51 0.83 27.24
CA THR A 535 -35.92 1.16 27.47
C THR A 535 -36.72 1.59 26.22
N SER A 536 -36.15 1.52 25.01
CA SER A 536 -36.87 1.81 23.77
C SER A 536 -36.66 0.75 22.68
N VAL A 537 -37.40 -0.36 22.78
CA VAL A 537 -37.68 -1.22 21.62
C VAL A 537 -39.17 -1.57 21.59
N THR A 538 -39.95 -0.69 20.97
CA THR A 538 -41.16 -1.08 20.25
C THR A 538 -40.93 -0.82 18.75
N CYS A 539 -41.16 -1.87 17.98
CA CYS A 539 -41.11 -2.02 16.53
C CYS A 539 -41.18 -0.75 15.67
N GLY A 540 -40.32 -0.69 14.67
CA GLY A 540 -40.42 0.25 13.56
C GLY A 540 -39.44 -0.07 12.44
N ASN A 541 -39.75 -1.10 11.65
CA ASN A 541 -39.11 -1.32 10.35
C ASN A 541 -39.24 -0.05 9.50
N LYS A 542 -38.11 0.57 9.17
CA LYS A 542 -37.97 1.37 7.94
C LYS A 542 -36.68 0.96 7.23
N ILE A 543 -36.90 0.03 6.29
CA ILE A 543 -36.04 -0.22 5.15
C ILE A 543 -36.03 1.09 4.33
N ILE A 544 -34.85 1.62 4.01
CA ILE A 544 -34.68 2.64 2.98
C ILE A 544 -33.89 1.98 1.86
N GLN A 545 -34.50 2.01 0.67
CA GLN A 545 -34.02 1.51 -0.62
C GLN A 545 -32.82 2.29 -1.15
#